data_AF-A0A2C5X201-F1
#
_entry.id   AF-A0A2C5X201-F1
#
_cell.length_a   1.000
_cell.length_b   1.000
_cell.length_c   1.000
_cell.angle_alpha   90.00
_cell.angle_beta   90.00
_cell.angle_gamma   90.00
#
_symmetry.space_group_name_H-M   'P 1'
#
loop_
_entity.id
_entity.type
_entity.pdbx_description
1 polymer ?
#
loop_
_entity_poly.entity_id
_entity_poly.type
_entity_poly.pdbx_seq_one_letter_code
_entity_poly.pdbx_strand_id
1 'polypeptide(L)'
;MSAATEVQVQGGIRTGDARGGSATGGAGGSATGGTGGSAQVVTNVFVESGYDIHELVNAYNFAKIRDVSSDDYLHVDLAPSYGGLSKESIKLLDSNLKVMIAGTVRMIKKIPPSQRKWKTIEQAFTENNLVESSGEPVHRKNMLLKKEVHAFKMSGAADVDIVKLWFHNLVNDSDVLAATPISIEELAEIVAWSGATVTDIGTAIYKAEKHEKKIMDIGTPRFPDSIHPYFKVYHISLKAWSYSSRVVAVQSDNNGIEGEFYSRIFKPRKEILAKMNPEVIQKAVSEAESMFDD
;
A
#
# COMPACT_ATOMS: atom_id res chain seq x y z
N MET A 1 -13.10 -41.63 -10.06
CA MET A 1 -14.34 -40.91 -9.71
C MET A 1 -13.94 -39.54 -9.20
N SER A 2 -14.29 -38.51 -9.96
CA SER A 2 -13.91 -37.11 -9.73
C SER A 2 -14.82 -36.52 -8.66
N ALA A 3 -14.27 -35.95 -7.59
CA ALA A 3 -15.02 -35.20 -6.59
C ALA A 3 -14.61 -33.73 -6.69
N ALA A 4 -15.63 -32.88 -6.84
CA ALA A 4 -15.54 -31.46 -7.11
C ALA A 4 -15.02 -30.66 -5.91
N THR A 5 -14.15 -29.68 -6.18
CA THR A 5 -13.75 -28.65 -5.22
C THR A 5 -14.82 -27.56 -5.20
N GLU A 6 -15.44 -27.37 -4.04
CA GLU A 6 -16.46 -26.35 -3.77
C GLU A 6 -15.78 -25.07 -3.28
N VAL A 7 -15.87 -23.98 -4.06
CA VAL A 7 -15.41 -22.65 -3.66
C VAL A 7 -16.63 -21.89 -3.14
N GLN A 8 -16.72 -21.68 -1.82
CA GLN A 8 -17.74 -20.81 -1.24
C GLN A 8 -17.32 -19.34 -1.32
N VAL A 9 -17.95 -18.59 -2.22
CA VAL A 9 -18.00 -17.12 -2.20
C VAL A 9 -19.38 -16.71 -1.67
N GLN A 10 -19.45 -16.13 -0.47
CA GLN A 10 -20.70 -15.61 0.08
C GLN A 10 -20.88 -14.15 -0.39
N GLY A 11 -21.83 -13.93 -1.29
CA GLY A 11 -22.26 -12.60 -1.73
C GLY A 11 -23.34 -12.68 -2.78
N GLY A 12 -24.61 -12.53 -2.39
CA GLY A 12 -25.74 -12.58 -3.30
C GLY A 12 -26.08 -11.21 -3.89
N ILE A 13 -26.12 -11.10 -5.22
CA ILE A 13 -26.87 -10.06 -5.94
C ILE A 13 -27.46 -10.68 -7.22
N ARG A 14 -28.72 -10.31 -7.50
CA ARG A 14 -29.60 -10.78 -8.56
C ARG A 14 -29.07 -10.43 -9.96
N THR A 15 -29.21 -11.42 -10.86
CA THR A 15 -28.99 -11.34 -12.31
C THR A 15 -30.06 -10.51 -13.02
N GLY A 16 -29.62 -9.69 -13.97
CA GLY A 16 -30.45 -9.11 -15.04
C GLY A 16 -29.59 -8.97 -16.29
N ASP A 17 -29.75 -9.91 -17.22
CA ASP A 17 -29.21 -9.85 -18.58
C ASP A 17 -30.02 -8.86 -19.44
N ALA A 18 -29.33 -8.11 -20.31
CA ALA A 18 -29.56 -8.19 -21.77
C ALA A 18 -28.70 -7.20 -22.58
N ARG A 19 -27.86 -7.80 -23.44
CA ARG A 19 -27.64 -7.49 -24.88
C ARG A 19 -27.13 -6.10 -25.33
N GLY A 20 -25.95 -6.14 -25.96
CA GLY A 20 -25.84 -5.92 -27.41
C GLY A 20 -25.07 -4.69 -27.86
N GLY A 21 -24.12 -4.88 -28.79
CA GLY A 21 -23.63 -3.80 -29.66
C GLY A 21 -22.13 -3.82 -29.93
N SER A 22 -21.74 -4.37 -31.08
CA SER A 22 -20.41 -4.19 -31.66
C SER A 22 -20.22 -2.78 -32.20
N ALA A 23 -19.01 -2.21 -32.13
CA ALA A 23 -18.48 -1.38 -33.19
C ALA A 23 -16.95 -1.22 -33.07
N THR A 24 -16.35 -1.21 -34.25
CA THR A 24 -14.96 -1.08 -34.67
C THR A 24 -14.32 0.28 -34.39
N GLY A 25 -12.98 0.28 -34.25
CA GLY A 25 -12.12 1.21 -34.98
C GLY A 25 -11.32 2.22 -34.16
N GLY A 26 -10.05 2.39 -34.55
CA GLY A 26 -9.39 3.71 -34.52
C GLY A 26 -8.14 3.80 -33.66
N ALA A 27 -7.01 3.92 -34.34
CA ALA A 27 -5.68 4.17 -33.82
C ALA A 27 -5.52 5.51 -33.08
N GLY A 28 -4.47 5.61 -32.26
CA GLY A 28 -3.80 6.87 -31.96
C GLY A 28 -3.41 7.04 -30.50
N GLY A 29 -2.13 7.39 -30.26
CA GLY A 29 -1.75 8.14 -29.07
C GLY A 29 -0.66 7.53 -28.23
N SER A 30 0.58 7.73 -28.65
CA SER A 30 1.78 7.79 -27.81
C SER A 30 1.51 8.61 -26.54
N ALA A 31 1.67 7.99 -25.37
CA ALA A 31 1.75 8.70 -24.09
C ALA A 31 3.17 8.57 -23.55
N THR A 32 3.90 9.67 -23.66
CA THR A 32 5.18 9.95 -23.01
C THR A 32 5.06 9.75 -21.51
N GLY A 33 5.83 8.81 -20.97
CA GLY A 33 6.05 8.65 -19.53
C GLY A 33 6.80 9.86 -19.00
N GLY A 34 6.12 10.68 -18.21
CA GLY A 34 6.74 11.74 -17.41
C GLY A 34 7.42 11.10 -16.20
N THR A 35 8.74 11.06 -16.22
CA THR A 35 9.57 10.82 -15.04
C THR A 35 9.35 11.97 -14.06
N GLY A 36 8.68 11.70 -12.94
CA GLY A 36 8.51 12.67 -11.86
C GLY A 36 9.87 13.00 -11.25
N GLY A 37 10.27 14.27 -11.30
CA GLY A 37 11.48 14.75 -10.64
C GLY A 37 11.31 14.70 -9.12
N SER A 38 12.11 13.88 -8.45
CA SER A 38 12.22 13.85 -6.99
C SER A 38 13.03 15.05 -6.49
N ALA A 39 12.42 15.91 -5.66
CA ALA A 39 13.04 17.14 -5.15
C ALA A 39 13.75 16.95 -3.79
N GLN A 40 15.00 17.41 -3.69
CA GLN A 40 16.01 17.21 -2.64
C GLN A 40 15.68 17.77 -1.24
N VAL A 41 14.69 18.65 -1.10
CA VAL A 41 14.32 19.20 0.23
C VAL A 41 13.37 18.27 0.98
N VAL A 42 12.53 17.51 0.27
CA VAL A 42 11.62 16.53 0.87
C VAL A 42 12.32 15.21 1.16
N THR A 43 13.36 14.87 0.40
CA THR A 43 14.13 13.62 0.56
C THR A 43 14.64 13.43 1.99
N ASN A 44 15.22 14.47 2.60
CA ASN A 44 15.76 14.41 3.97
C ASN A 44 14.72 14.19 5.10
N VAL A 45 13.41 14.36 4.81
CA VAL A 45 12.35 14.18 5.81
C VAL A 45 11.78 12.77 5.80
N PHE A 46 11.69 12.12 4.64
CA PHE A 46 10.98 10.85 4.52
C PHE A 46 11.92 9.68 4.24
N VAL A 47 12.75 9.73 3.20
CA VAL A 47 13.67 8.62 2.85
C VAL A 47 15.00 9.18 2.38
N GLU A 48 16.12 8.68 2.93
CA GLU A 48 17.48 9.14 2.58
C GLU A 48 17.78 9.03 1.07
N SER A 49 17.15 8.07 0.39
CA SER A 49 17.31 7.85 -1.06
C SER A 49 16.56 8.88 -1.92
N GLY A 50 15.61 9.61 -1.35
CA GLY A 50 14.76 10.56 -2.06
C GLY A 50 13.66 9.97 -2.92
N TYR A 51 13.59 8.64 -3.02
CA TYR A 51 12.55 7.95 -3.76
C TYR A 51 11.18 8.05 -3.08
N ASP A 52 10.13 8.14 -3.89
CA ASP A 52 8.76 8.00 -3.42
C ASP A 52 8.38 6.52 -3.24
N ILE A 53 7.19 6.26 -2.67
CA ILE A 53 6.74 4.89 -2.44
C ILE A 53 6.57 4.07 -3.74
N HIS A 54 6.21 4.70 -4.86
CA HIS A 54 6.01 4.02 -6.13
C HIS A 54 7.34 3.50 -6.66
N GLU A 55 8.38 4.32 -6.60
CA GLU A 55 9.74 3.98 -6.99
C GLU A 55 10.34 2.88 -6.08
N LEU A 56 10.14 2.99 -4.76
CA LEU A 56 10.62 1.98 -3.80
C LEU A 56 9.99 0.61 -4.00
N VAL A 57 8.68 0.56 -4.26
CA VAL A 57 7.96 -0.70 -4.53
C VAL A 57 8.45 -1.33 -5.83
N ASN A 58 8.59 -0.54 -6.91
CA ASN A 58 9.09 -1.03 -8.20
C ASN A 58 10.54 -1.52 -8.15
N ALA A 59 11.38 -0.91 -7.32
CA ALA A 59 12.79 -1.27 -7.20
C ALA A 59 13.02 -2.49 -6.30
N TYR A 60 12.04 -2.90 -5.49
CA TYR A 60 12.21 -4.00 -4.56
C TYR A 60 12.20 -5.36 -5.26
N ASN A 61 13.22 -6.17 -4.99
CA ASN A 61 13.30 -7.52 -5.52
C ASN A 61 12.57 -8.52 -4.60
N PHE A 62 11.30 -8.79 -4.92
CA PHE A 62 10.45 -9.74 -4.20
C PHE A 62 10.94 -11.19 -4.22
N ALA A 63 11.88 -11.55 -5.11
CA ALA A 63 12.49 -12.87 -5.10
C ALA A 63 13.31 -13.14 -3.82
N LYS A 64 13.80 -12.09 -3.13
CA LYS A 64 14.53 -12.23 -1.85
C LYS A 64 13.66 -12.83 -0.73
N ILE A 65 12.34 -12.60 -0.79
CA ILE A 65 11.38 -13.12 0.18
C ILE A 65 11.23 -14.66 0.06
N ARG A 66 11.66 -15.26 -1.06
CA ARG A 66 11.58 -16.70 -1.29
C ARG A 66 12.59 -17.51 -0.48
N ASP A 67 13.67 -16.91 -0.01
CA ASP A 67 14.64 -17.59 0.84
C ASP A 67 14.05 -17.77 2.25
N VAL A 68 13.82 -19.02 2.66
CA VAL A 68 13.24 -19.38 3.95
C VAL A 68 14.08 -18.92 5.14
N SER A 69 15.38 -18.80 4.94
CA SER A 69 16.32 -18.38 5.98
C SER A 69 16.43 -16.86 6.09
N SER A 70 15.87 -16.13 5.12
CA SER A 70 15.90 -14.67 5.09
C SER A 70 14.68 -14.07 5.80
N ASP A 71 14.93 -13.15 6.72
CA ASP A 71 13.92 -12.26 7.30
C ASP A 71 13.61 -11.05 6.39
N ASP A 72 14.03 -11.06 5.13
CA ASP A 72 13.78 -9.98 4.18
C ASP A 72 12.29 -9.81 3.87
N TYR A 73 11.85 -8.56 3.87
CA TYR A 73 10.54 -8.12 3.41
C TYR A 73 10.64 -6.69 2.90
N LEU A 74 9.64 -6.24 2.12
CA LEU A 74 9.57 -4.83 1.73
C LEU A 74 9.18 -4.00 2.95
N HIS A 75 10.16 -3.35 3.56
CA HIS A 75 9.96 -2.48 4.70
C HIS A 75 10.19 -1.02 4.34
N VAL A 76 9.18 -0.20 4.57
CA VAL A 76 9.29 1.25 4.43
C VAL A 76 8.60 1.90 5.62
N ASP A 77 9.38 2.37 6.60
CA ASP A 77 8.83 3.04 7.80
C ASP A 77 8.02 4.28 7.41
N LEU A 78 8.54 5.06 6.46
CA LEU A 78 7.89 6.24 5.93
C LEU A 78 8.44 6.65 4.55
N ALA A 79 7.65 6.51 3.49
CA ALA A 79 7.97 7.10 2.19
C ALA A 79 6.79 7.92 1.67
N PRO A 80 7.03 9.12 1.08
CA PRO A 80 5.96 9.98 0.61
C PRO A 80 5.33 9.40 -0.65
N SER A 81 4.07 9.76 -0.89
CA SER A 81 3.47 9.65 -2.22
C SER A 81 3.10 11.06 -2.65
N TYR A 82 3.73 11.55 -3.73
CA TYR A 82 3.49 12.90 -4.23
C TYR A 82 2.25 12.99 -5.13
N GLY A 83 1.73 11.85 -5.59
CA GLY A 83 0.57 11.82 -6.49
C GLY A 83 0.85 12.62 -7.76
N GLY A 84 0.01 13.63 -8.03
CA GLY A 84 0.21 14.56 -9.15
C GLY A 84 1.09 15.78 -8.86
N LEU A 85 1.77 15.84 -7.70
CA LEU A 85 2.64 16.97 -7.37
C LEU A 85 3.94 16.96 -8.16
N SER A 86 4.30 18.14 -8.65
CA SER A 86 5.50 18.48 -9.41
C SER A 86 5.88 19.92 -9.09
N LYS A 87 7.06 20.34 -9.56
CA LYS A 87 7.55 21.73 -9.47
C LYS A 87 6.57 22.77 -10.02
N GLU A 88 5.84 22.41 -11.08
CA GLU A 88 4.83 23.28 -11.70
C GLU A 88 3.49 23.17 -10.98
N SER A 89 3.03 21.95 -10.68
CA SER A 89 1.70 21.75 -10.08
C SER A 89 1.61 22.22 -8.63
N ILE A 90 2.72 22.20 -7.87
CA ILE A 90 2.74 22.76 -6.51
C ILE A 90 2.40 24.25 -6.54
N LYS A 91 2.88 25.01 -7.54
CA LYS A 91 2.66 26.46 -7.68
C LYS A 91 1.19 26.79 -7.96
N LEU A 92 0.43 25.85 -8.51
CA LEU A 92 -0.99 25.98 -8.80
C LEU A 92 -1.91 25.64 -7.61
N LEU A 93 -1.36 25.07 -6.52
CA LEU A 93 -2.17 24.78 -5.34
C LEU A 93 -2.66 26.04 -4.63
N ASP A 94 -3.80 25.93 -3.97
CA ASP A 94 -4.31 26.93 -3.04
C ASP A 94 -3.32 27.19 -1.90
N SER A 95 -3.22 28.45 -1.46
CA SER A 95 -2.30 28.86 -0.39
C SER A 95 -2.49 28.07 0.90
N ASN A 96 -3.72 27.67 1.26
CA ASN A 96 -3.97 26.87 2.46
C ASN A 96 -3.35 25.48 2.35
N LEU A 97 -3.39 24.86 1.15
CA LEU A 97 -2.75 23.57 0.92
C LEU A 97 -1.23 23.70 1.02
N LYS A 98 -0.65 24.75 0.43
CA LYS A 98 0.79 25.01 0.54
C LYS A 98 1.22 25.26 1.99
N VAL A 99 0.48 26.07 2.74
CA VAL A 99 0.72 26.32 4.18
C VAL A 99 0.62 25.01 4.98
N MET A 100 -0.39 24.19 4.69
CA MET A 100 -0.56 22.88 5.30
C MET A 100 0.63 21.95 5.01
N ILE A 101 1.11 21.90 3.75
CA ILE A 101 2.29 21.11 3.36
C ILE A 101 3.51 21.56 4.17
N ALA A 102 3.87 22.85 4.09
CA ALA A 102 5.06 23.36 4.76
C ALA A 102 4.99 23.13 6.28
N GLY A 103 3.88 23.46 6.91
CA GLY A 103 3.70 23.28 8.36
C GLY A 103 3.79 21.82 8.80
N THR A 104 3.19 20.90 8.03
CA THR A 104 3.21 19.47 8.32
C THR A 104 4.60 18.87 8.13
N VAL A 105 5.29 19.20 7.03
CA VAL A 105 6.66 18.73 6.79
C VAL A 105 7.61 19.25 7.87
N ARG A 106 7.50 20.52 8.27
CA ARG A 106 8.28 21.06 9.42
C ARG A 106 8.02 20.29 10.71
N MET A 107 6.78 19.90 10.96
CA MET A 107 6.44 19.11 12.15
C MET A 107 7.06 17.72 12.09
N ILE A 108 6.97 17.01 10.96
CA ILE A 108 7.58 15.69 10.77
C ILE A 108 9.10 15.78 10.90
N LYS A 109 9.73 16.84 10.38
CA LYS A 109 11.16 17.08 10.49
C LYS A 109 11.66 17.15 11.95
N LYS A 110 10.81 17.57 12.90
CA LYS A 110 11.14 17.58 14.34
C LYS A 110 11.14 16.19 14.96
N ILE A 111 10.53 15.20 14.33
CA ILE A 111 10.53 13.81 14.77
C ILE A 111 11.87 13.20 14.34
N PRO A 112 12.63 12.55 15.24
CA PRO A 112 13.87 11.86 14.90
C PRO A 112 13.62 10.78 13.81
N PRO A 113 14.51 10.62 12.81
CA PRO A 113 14.31 9.64 11.73
C PRO A 113 13.95 8.22 12.20
N SER A 114 14.59 7.71 13.25
CA SER A 114 14.32 6.38 13.83
C SER A 114 12.93 6.23 14.48
N GLN A 115 12.23 7.34 14.71
CA GLN A 115 10.87 7.38 15.26
C GLN A 115 9.82 7.72 14.20
N ARG A 116 10.21 8.00 12.95
CA ARG A 116 9.28 8.33 11.85
C ARG A 116 8.58 7.09 11.32
N LYS A 117 7.82 6.41 12.17
CA LYS A 117 6.97 5.28 11.82
C LYS A 117 5.55 5.75 11.54
N TRP A 118 4.80 5.01 10.72
CA TRP A 118 3.44 5.41 10.32
C TRP A 118 2.54 5.83 11.49
N LYS A 119 2.57 5.13 12.64
CA LYS A 119 1.76 5.48 13.82
C LYS A 119 2.15 6.83 14.41
N THR A 120 3.45 7.08 14.54
CA THR A 120 3.97 8.34 15.07
C THR A 120 3.64 9.50 14.13
N ILE A 121 3.68 9.25 12.82
CA ILE A 121 3.26 10.24 11.82
C ILE A 121 1.76 10.50 11.90
N GLU A 122 0.92 9.47 11.92
CA GLU A 122 -0.53 9.61 12.07
C GLU A 122 -0.91 10.39 13.33
N GLN A 123 -0.24 10.11 14.45
CA GLN A 123 -0.40 10.86 15.69
C GLN A 123 0.00 12.33 15.52
N ALA A 124 1.16 12.60 14.91
CA ALA A 124 1.60 13.97 14.66
C ALA A 124 0.60 14.74 13.79
N PHE A 125 0.01 14.09 12.77
CA PHE A 125 -1.08 14.68 11.98
C PHE A 125 -2.33 14.97 12.82
N THR A 126 -2.70 14.08 13.74
CA THR A 126 -3.83 14.29 14.65
C THR A 126 -3.61 15.47 15.60
N GLU A 127 -2.37 15.69 16.05
CA GLU A 127 -1.99 16.79 16.95
C GLU A 127 -1.72 18.12 16.22
N ASN A 128 -1.69 18.12 14.88
CA ASN A 128 -1.34 19.29 14.08
C ASN A 128 -2.52 20.26 13.93
N ASN A 129 -2.37 21.47 14.51
CA ASN A 129 -3.39 22.52 14.47
C ASN A 129 -3.70 23.07 13.06
N LEU A 130 -2.86 22.82 12.07
CA LEU A 130 -3.10 23.24 10.68
C LEU A 130 -4.02 22.30 9.92
N VAL A 131 -4.25 21.10 10.45
CA VAL A 131 -5.11 20.08 9.84
C VAL A 131 -6.20 19.61 10.79
N GLU A 132 -7.14 18.88 10.23
CA GLU A 132 -8.17 18.17 10.95
C GLU A 132 -8.49 16.86 10.24
N SER A 133 -8.82 15.82 11.01
CA SER A 133 -9.22 14.55 10.42
C SER A 133 -10.56 14.68 9.71
N SER A 134 -10.64 14.15 8.50
CA SER A 134 -11.86 14.13 7.71
C SER A 134 -12.48 12.74 7.74
N GLY A 135 -13.51 12.56 8.58
CA GLY A 135 -14.20 11.29 8.74
C GLY A 135 -13.44 10.29 9.59
N GLU A 136 -13.99 9.08 9.68
CA GLU A 136 -13.41 7.98 10.45
C GLU A 136 -12.23 7.34 9.72
N PRO A 137 -11.22 6.81 10.45
CA PRO A 137 -10.15 6.03 9.85
C PRO A 137 -10.72 4.77 9.19
N VAL A 138 -10.20 4.42 8.02
CA VAL A 138 -10.50 3.16 7.35
C VAL A 138 -9.54 2.12 7.88
N HIS A 139 -10.07 1.03 8.45
CA HIS A 139 -9.28 -0.14 8.83
C HIS A 139 -9.92 -1.37 8.19
N ARG A 140 -9.17 -2.06 7.35
CA ARG A 140 -9.55 -3.33 6.75
C ARG A 140 -8.51 -4.39 7.08
N LYS A 141 -9.00 -5.57 7.43
CA LYS A 141 -8.18 -6.76 7.64
C LYS A 141 -8.84 -7.89 6.88
N ASN A 142 -8.08 -8.56 6.03
CA ASN A 142 -8.59 -9.65 5.20
C ASN A 142 -7.55 -10.76 5.09
N MET A 143 -8.01 -11.98 4.90
CA MET A 143 -7.17 -13.15 4.77
C MET A 143 -7.64 -13.99 3.59
N LEU A 144 -6.73 -14.30 2.68
CA LEU A 144 -6.95 -15.25 1.60
C LEU A 144 -6.47 -16.62 2.07
N LEU A 145 -7.39 -17.58 2.12
CA LEU A 145 -7.16 -18.96 2.54
C LEU A 145 -7.17 -19.90 1.33
N LYS A 146 -6.21 -20.82 1.26
CA LYS A 146 -6.33 -22.02 0.42
C LYS A 146 -6.37 -23.24 1.33
N LYS A 147 -7.50 -23.97 1.29
CA LYS A 147 -7.71 -25.22 2.03
C LYS A 147 -7.70 -26.35 1.03
N GLU A 148 -6.63 -27.13 0.96
CA GLU A 148 -6.59 -28.33 0.13
C GLU A 148 -5.77 -29.43 0.79
N VAL A 149 -6.15 -30.68 0.52
CA VAL A 149 -5.50 -31.88 1.09
C VAL A 149 -4.15 -32.17 0.42
N HIS A 150 -3.80 -31.51 -0.71
CA HIS A 150 -2.52 -31.69 -1.43
C HIS A 150 -2.11 -30.51 -2.36
N ALA A 151 -2.24 -29.23 -1.97
CA ALA A 151 -2.01 -28.11 -2.91
C ALA A 151 -0.77 -27.26 -2.63
N PHE A 152 0.32 -27.56 -3.36
CA PHE A 152 1.55 -26.76 -3.31
C PHE A 152 1.86 -25.99 -4.59
N LYS A 153 0.84 -25.57 -5.34
CA LYS A 153 1.06 -24.75 -6.54
C LYS A 153 -0.03 -23.70 -6.72
N MET A 154 0.28 -22.44 -6.39
CA MET A 154 -0.30 -21.33 -7.16
C MET A 154 0.52 -21.26 -8.46
N SER A 155 0.06 -21.98 -9.48
CA SER A 155 0.79 -22.07 -10.77
C SER A 155 -0.10 -21.77 -11.97
N GLY A 156 -1.34 -21.33 -11.73
CA GLY A 156 -2.32 -21.01 -12.77
C GLY A 156 -2.76 -19.56 -12.73
N ALA A 157 -3.12 -19.02 -13.89
CA ALA A 157 -3.66 -17.65 -14.04
C ALA A 157 -4.87 -17.37 -13.12
N ALA A 158 -5.71 -18.38 -12.86
CA ALA A 158 -6.86 -18.25 -11.97
C ALA A 158 -6.48 -17.97 -10.50
N ASP A 159 -5.34 -18.47 -10.02
CA ASP A 159 -4.87 -18.17 -8.66
C ASP A 159 -4.36 -16.72 -8.55
N VAL A 160 -3.74 -16.20 -9.62
CA VAL A 160 -3.27 -14.80 -9.70
C VAL A 160 -4.46 -13.83 -9.65
N ASP A 161 -5.53 -14.10 -10.39
CA ASP A 161 -6.74 -13.26 -10.39
C ASP A 161 -7.43 -13.22 -9.02
N ILE A 162 -7.41 -14.33 -8.27
CA ILE A 162 -7.94 -14.38 -6.90
C ILE A 162 -7.12 -13.50 -5.96
N VAL A 163 -5.77 -13.59 -6.03
CA VAL A 163 -4.88 -12.74 -5.22
C VAL A 163 -5.06 -11.28 -5.61
N LYS A 164 -5.21 -10.97 -6.91
CA LYS A 164 -5.52 -9.64 -7.42
C LYS A 164 -6.77 -9.08 -6.78
N LEU A 165 -7.88 -9.80 -6.91
CA LEU A 165 -9.17 -9.37 -6.43
C LEU A 165 -9.15 -9.20 -4.91
N TRP A 166 -8.49 -10.11 -4.19
CA TRP A 166 -8.31 -10.02 -2.75
C TRP A 166 -7.54 -8.75 -2.36
N PHE A 167 -6.40 -8.47 -2.99
CA PHE A 167 -5.58 -7.30 -2.67
C PHE A 167 -6.30 -5.99 -3.01
N HIS A 168 -6.96 -5.94 -4.17
CA HIS A 168 -7.80 -4.80 -4.57
C HIS A 168 -8.93 -4.56 -3.58
N ASN A 169 -9.57 -5.60 -3.03
CA ASN A 169 -10.63 -5.46 -2.04
C ASN A 169 -10.11 -5.07 -0.65
N LEU A 170 -8.91 -5.54 -0.28
CA LEU A 170 -8.24 -5.14 0.96
C LEU A 170 -7.92 -3.65 0.95
N VAL A 171 -7.27 -3.17 -0.12
CA VAL A 171 -6.85 -1.77 -0.24
C VAL A 171 -8.01 -0.87 -0.62
N ASN A 172 -8.89 -1.30 -1.55
CA ASN A 172 -10.08 -0.62 -2.06
C ASN A 172 -9.97 0.92 -2.05
N ASP A 173 -8.88 1.39 -2.64
CA ASP A 173 -8.50 2.79 -2.79
C ASP A 173 -7.60 2.84 -4.04
N SER A 174 -8.18 3.28 -5.16
CA SER A 174 -7.52 3.26 -6.48
C SER A 174 -6.23 4.07 -6.49
N ASP A 175 -6.18 5.08 -5.65
CA ASP A 175 -5.10 6.02 -5.55
C ASP A 175 -3.91 5.43 -4.77
N VAL A 176 -4.20 4.71 -3.68
CA VAL A 176 -3.17 3.90 -2.99
C VAL A 176 -2.66 2.79 -3.90
N LEU A 177 -3.55 2.08 -4.62
CA LEU A 177 -3.16 1.03 -5.56
C LEU A 177 -2.23 1.54 -6.67
N ALA A 178 -2.46 2.75 -7.17
CA ALA A 178 -1.58 3.39 -8.16
C ALA A 178 -0.21 3.79 -7.57
N ALA A 179 -0.18 4.21 -6.31
CA ALA A 179 1.06 4.55 -5.61
C ALA A 179 1.88 3.32 -5.19
N THR A 180 1.25 2.14 -5.05
CA THR A 180 1.92 0.89 -4.66
C THR A 180 1.78 -0.18 -5.74
N PRO A 181 2.49 -0.06 -6.87
CA PRO A 181 2.36 -0.95 -8.03
C PRO A 181 3.03 -2.32 -7.79
N ILE A 182 2.53 -3.08 -6.81
CA ILE A 182 3.04 -4.41 -6.52
C ILE A 182 2.63 -5.35 -7.65
N SER A 183 3.57 -6.13 -8.20
CA SER A 183 3.21 -7.20 -9.13
C SER A 183 2.38 -8.25 -8.40
N ILE A 184 1.15 -8.44 -8.88
CA ILE A 184 0.25 -9.43 -8.30
C ILE A 184 0.76 -10.84 -8.54
N GLU A 185 1.47 -11.05 -9.66
CA GLU A 185 2.18 -12.28 -9.97
C GLU A 185 3.23 -12.57 -8.90
N GLU A 186 4.02 -11.57 -8.48
CA GLU A 186 4.99 -11.73 -7.39
C GLU A 186 4.32 -12.06 -6.05
N LEU A 187 3.20 -11.40 -5.72
CA LEU A 187 2.43 -11.73 -4.50
C LEU A 187 1.89 -13.17 -4.56
N ALA A 188 1.31 -13.58 -5.69
CA ALA A 188 0.80 -14.93 -5.86
C ALA A 188 1.91 -15.98 -5.77
N GLU A 189 3.07 -15.71 -6.38
CA GLU A 189 4.25 -16.58 -6.27
C GLU A 189 4.74 -16.69 -4.83
N ILE A 190 4.83 -15.58 -4.07
CA ILE A 190 5.23 -15.62 -2.65
C ILE A 190 4.28 -16.49 -1.82
N VAL A 191 2.96 -16.39 -2.07
CA VAL A 191 1.96 -17.23 -1.38
C VAL A 191 2.11 -18.71 -1.77
N ALA A 192 2.42 -19.01 -3.03
CA ALA A 192 2.73 -20.35 -3.50
C ALA A 192 3.92 -20.97 -2.74
N TRP A 193 5.03 -20.22 -2.68
CA TRP A 193 6.29 -20.63 -2.07
C TRP A 193 6.17 -20.82 -0.56
N SER A 194 5.45 -19.92 0.11
CA SER A 194 5.20 -20.02 1.55
C SER A 194 4.44 -21.29 1.92
N GLY A 195 3.61 -21.80 1.00
CA GLY A 195 3.06 -23.15 1.09
C GLY A 195 4.14 -24.22 0.90
N ALA A 196 4.84 -24.19 -0.24
CA ALA A 196 5.79 -25.24 -0.64
C ALA A 196 6.89 -25.52 0.40
N THR A 197 7.36 -24.49 1.10
CA THR A 197 8.48 -24.61 2.04
C THR A 197 8.19 -25.48 3.26
N VAL A 198 6.91 -25.69 3.59
CA VAL A 198 6.50 -26.60 4.68
C VAL A 198 6.65 -28.07 4.28
N THR A 199 6.74 -28.38 2.98
CA THR A 199 6.84 -29.78 2.50
C THR A 199 8.23 -30.39 2.65
N ASP A 200 9.28 -29.58 2.67
CA ASP A 200 10.67 -30.05 2.58
C ASP A 200 11.34 -30.37 3.91
N ILE A 201 10.65 -30.18 5.04
CA ILE A 201 11.21 -30.50 6.37
C ILE A 201 10.79 -31.93 6.74
N GLY A 202 11.58 -32.89 6.28
CA GLY A 202 11.39 -34.34 6.39
C GLY A 202 11.34 -34.97 7.78
N THR A 203 10.83 -34.30 8.83
CA THR A 203 10.81 -34.86 10.20
C THR A 203 9.69 -34.36 11.15
N ALA A 204 8.56 -33.85 10.65
CA ALA A 204 7.44 -33.45 11.54
C ALA A 204 6.44 -34.60 11.79
N ILE A 205 6.83 -35.55 12.63
CA ILE A 205 5.94 -36.54 13.25
C ILE A 205 5.40 -35.90 14.55
N TYR A 206 4.08 -35.66 14.64
CA TYR A 206 3.35 -35.07 15.79
C TYR A 206 3.61 -33.61 16.17
N LYS A 207 3.72 -32.67 15.22
CA LYS A 207 3.66 -31.23 15.55
C LYS A 207 2.74 -30.46 14.64
N ALA A 208 1.87 -29.66 15.25
CA ALA A 208 1.21 -28.55 14.58
C ALA A 208 2.24 -27.42 14.49
N GLU A 209 2.71 -27.12 13.28
CA GLU A 209 3.70 -26.07 13.05
C GLU A 209 3.05 -24.92 12.31
N LYS A 210 3.19 -23.71 12.87
CA LYS A 210 2.73 -22.45 12.29
C LYS A 210 3.95 -21.64 11.87
N HIS A 211 4.01 -21.25 10.61
CA HIS A 211 5.03 -20.35 10.10
C HIS A 211 4.37 -19.06 9.63
N GLU A 212 4.98 -17.92 9.95
CA GLU A 212 4.57 -16.60 9.52
C GLU A 212 5.79 -15.88 8.94
N LYS A 213 5.60 -15.20 7.82
CA LYS A 213 6.62 -14.37 7.20
C LYS A 213 6.03 -13.04 6.76
N LYS A 214 6.63 -11.93 7.18
CA LYS A 214 6.27 -10.61 6.66
C LYS A 214 6.67 -10.53 5.19
N ILE A 215 5.78 -10.00 4.37
CA ILE A 215 6.03 -9.75 2.95
C ILE A 215 6.24 -8.26 2.72
N MET A 216 5.40 -7.46 3.35
CA MET A 216 5.39 -6.01 3.19
C MET A 216 4.92 -5.33 4.47
N ASP A 217 5.54 -4.19 4.77
CA ASP A 217 5.16 -3.29 5.86
C ASP A 217 5.54 -1.86 5.45
N ILE A 218 4.59 -1.14 4.85
CA ILE A 218 4.81 0.19 4.28
C ILE A 218 3.91 1.24 4.93
N GLY A 219 4.52 2.35 5.36
CA GLY A 219 3.84 3.55 5.84
C GLY A 219 4.05 4.71 4.88
N THR A 220 2.97 5.39 4.50
CA THR A 220 3.06 6.49 3.53
C THR A 220 2.14 7.65 3.87
N PRO A 221 2.66 8.89 3.93
CA PRO A 221 1.88 10.10 3.79
C PRO A 221 1.78 10.45 2.30
N ARG A 222 0.57 10.36 1.76
CA ARG A 222 0.19 10.94 0.48
C ARG A 222 0.00 12.44 0.64
N PHE A 223 0.70 13.21 -0.18
CA PHE A 223 0.62 14.66 -0.24
C PHE A 223 -0.65 15.13 -0.98
N PRO A 224 -1.18 16.31 -0.61
CA PRO A 224 -2.30 16.90 -1.31
C PRO A 224 -1.90 17.33 -2.73
N ASP A 225 -2.78 17.09 -3.70
CA ASP A 225 -2.64 17.59 -5.07
C ASP A 225 -3.93 18.34 -5.49
N SER A 226 -4.02 18.74 -6.76
CA SER A 226 -5.18 19.46 -7.28
C SER A 226 -6.47 18.62 -7.31
N ILE A 227 -6.36 17.29 -7.37
CA ILE A 227 -7.48 16.35 -7.40
C ILE A 227 -7.86 15.93 -5.97
N HIS A 228 -6.87 15.78 -5.09
CA HIS A 228 -6.97 15.32 -3.72
C HIS A 228 -6.44 16.39 -2.78
N PRO A 229 -7.23 17.42 -2.43
CA PRO A 229 -6.79 18.56 -1.63
C PRO A 229 -6.71 18.24 -0.13
N TYR A 230 -6.03 17.14 0.22
CA TYR A 230 -5.88 16.63 1.58
C TYR A 230 -4.63 15.76 1.69
N PHE A 231 -4.07 15.64 2.90
CA PHE A 231 -3.13 14.57 3.20
C PHE A 231 -3.89 13.27 3.46
N LYS A 232 -3.32 12.14 3.04
CA LYS A 232 -3.79 10.80 3.44
C LYS A 232 -2.61 10.04 4.02
N VAL A 233 -2.69 9.62 5.27
CA VAL A 233 -1.71 8.71 5.86
C VAL A 233 -2.28 7.31 5.72
N TYR A 234 -1.55 6.40 5.09
CA TYR A 234 -1.95 5.01 4.98
C TYR A 234 -0.82 4.04 5.32
N HIS A 235 -1.22 2.84 5.70
CA HIS A 235 -0.33 1.74 6.05
C HIS A 235 -0.85 0.45 5.43
N ILE A 236 0.07 -0.32 4.84
CA ILE A 236 -0.23 -1.64 4.28
C ILE A 236 0.75 -2.65 4.90
N SER A 237 0.22 -3.68 5.52
CA SER A 237 1.01 -4.82 6.00
C SER A 237 0.50 -6.11 5.38
N LEU A 238 1.41 -6.89 4.79
CA LEU A 238 1.12 -8.21 4.23
C LEU A 238 1.99 -9.25 4.92
N LYS A 239 1.40 -10.39 5.27
CA LYS A 239 2.08 -11.54 5.88
C LYS A 239 1.61 -12.82 5.20
N ALA A 240 2.55 -13.63 4.75
CA ALA A 240 2.26 -15.01 4.42
C ALA A 240 2.26 -15.86 5.69
N TRP A 241 1.41 -16.87 5.72
CA TRP A 241 1.44 -17.86 6.78
C TRP A 241 1.10 -19.25 6.24
N SER A 242 1.56 -20.26 6.98
CA SER A 242 1.24 -21.66 6.75
C SER A 242 1.06 -22.39 8.08
N TYR A 243 0.19 -23.39 8.06
CA TYR A 243 -0.15 -24.24 9.17
C TYR A 243 -0.26 -25.68 8.67
N SER A 244 0.56 -26.58 9.21
CA SER A 244 0.48 -28.01 8.93
C SER A 244 0.07 -28.78 10.17
N SER A 245 -0.83 -29.75 9.99
CA SER A 245 -1.20 -30.72 11.01
C SER A 245 -1.25 -32.12 10.40
N ARG A 246 -0.69 -33.10 11.10
CA ARG A 246 -0.70 -34.52 10.70
C ARG A 246 -1.33 -35.39 11.79
N VAL A 247 -2.35 -36.15 11.45
CA VAL A 247 -2.97 -37.15 12.35
C VAL A 247 -2.93 -38.52 11.68
N VAL A 248 -2.01 -39.38 12.17
CA VAL A 248 -1.88 -40.84 11.98
C VAL A 248 -1.71 -41.35 10.52
N ALA A 249 -2.32 -40.73 9.51
CA ALA A 249 -2.08 -40.91 8.07
C ALA A 249 -2.64 -39.75 7.21
N VAL A 250 -3.35 -38.79 7.81
CA VAL A 250 -3.96 -37.64 7.13
C VAL A 250 -3.15 -36.38 7.46
N GLN A 251 -2.62 -35.73 6.42
CA GLN A 251 -2.02 -34.41 6.51
C GLN A 251 -3.06 -33.36 6.10
N SER A 252 -3.18 -32.30 6.87
CA SER A 252 -3.99 -31.12 6.55
C SER A 252 -3.08 -29.91 6.59
N ASP A 253 -2.83 -29.34 5.41
CA ASP A 253 -2.02 -28.15 5.23
C ASP A 253 -2.95 -26.97 4.87
N ASN A 254 -2.80 -25.86 5.58
CA ASN A 254 -3.45 -24.61 5.27
C ASN A 254 -2.38 -23.55 5.06
N ASN A 255 -2.53 -22.74 4.03
CA ASN A 255 -1.68 -21.59 3.80
C ASN A 255 -2.51 -20.42 3.31
N GLY A 256 -1.93 -19.23 3.43
CA GLY A 256 -2.63 -18.02 3.04
C GLY A 256 -1.76 -16.79 3.12
N ILE A 257 -2.40 -15.69 2.74
CA ILE A 257 -1.90 -14.35 2.94
C ILE A 257 -2.90 -13.57 3.79
N GLU A 258 -2.36 -12.90 4.79
CA GLU A 258 -3.08 -11.97 5.65
C GLU A 258 -2.63 -10.56 5.28
N GLY A 259 -3.60 -9.66 5.19
CA GLY A 259 -3.36 -8.27 4.87
C GLY A 259 -4.10 -7.35 5.82
N GLU A 260 -3.43 -6.28 6.20
CA GLU A 260 -3.97 -5.18 6.99
C GLU A 260 -3.78 -3.88 6.21
N PHE A 261 -4.86 -3.12 6.06
CA PHE A 261 -4.87 -1.80 5.45
C PHE A 261 -5.46 -0.80 6.44
N TYR A 262 -4.72 0.28 6.68
CA TYR A 262 -5.19 1.43 7.45
C TYR A 262 -5.06 2.69 6.61
N SER A 263 -6.03 3.60 6.68
CA SER A 263 -5.86 4.95 6.16
C SER A 263 -6.66 5.99 6.93
N ARG A 264 -6.13 7.22 6.97
CA ARG A 264 -6.81 8.38 7.55
C ARG A 264 -6.52 9.63 6.72
N ILE A 265 -7.56 10.45 6.51
CA ILE A 265 -7.49 11.68 5.71
C ILE A 265 -7.43 12.89 6.63
N PHE A 266 -6.58 13.85 6.28
CA PHE A 266 -6.39 15.11 6.99
C PHE A 266 -6.56 16.29 6.03
N LYS A 267 -7.50 17.18 6.33
CA LYS A 267 -7.81 18.37 5.53
C LYS A 267 -7.27 19.64 6.20
N PRO A 268 -7.06 20.73 5.44
CA PRO A 268 -6.68 22.01 6.02
C PRO A 268 -7.77 22.53 6.98
N ARG A 269 -7.37 22.92 8.19
CA ARG A 269 -8.27 23.55 9.16
C ARG A 269 -8.47 25.02 8.81
N LYS A 270 -9.43 25.29 7.92
CA LYS A 270 -9.65 26.62 7.31
C LYS A 270 -9.78 27.75 8.33
N GLU A 271 -10.41 27.49 9.47
CA GLU A 271 -10.62 28.51 10.52
C GLU A 271 -9.32 29.01 11.17
N ILE A 272 -8.31 28.15 11.28
CA ILE A 272 -7.00 28.53 11.81
C ILE A 272 -6.19 29.25 10.74
N LEU A 273 -6.21 28.73 9.52
CA LEU A 273 -5.48 29.30 8.39
C LEU A 273 -5.98 30.72 8.04
N ALA A 274 -7.29 30.96 8.11
CA ALA A 274 -7.89 32.27 7.88
C ALA A 274 -7.47 33.34 8.91
N LYS A 275 -7.00 32.92 10.09
CA LYS A 275 -6.55 33.83 11.18
C LYS A 275 -5.03 34.04 11.17
N MET A 276 -4.29 33.39 10.27
CA MET A 276 -2.84 33.53 10.21
C MET A 276 -2.43 34.89 9.64
N ASN A 277 -1.29 35.40 10.11
CA ASN A 277 -0.69 36.61 9.55
C ASN A 277 -0.31 36.37 8.06
N PRO A 278 -0.69 37.27 7.14
CA PRO A 278 -0.34 37.17 5.71
C PRO A 278 1.15 36.95 5.43
N GLU A 279 2.05 37.55 6.19
CA GLU A 279 3.51 37.37 6.03
C GLU A 279 3.93 35.93 6.33
N VAL A 280 3.31 35.32 7.35
CA VAL A 280 3.56 33.91 7.71
C VAL A 280 3.03 32.98 6.62
N ILE A 281 1.86 33.30 6.05
CA ILE A 281 1.29 32.57 4.92
C ILE A 281 2.25 32.62 3.73
N GLN A 282 2.71 33.80 3.33
CA GLN A 282 3.61 33.96 2.19
C GLN A 282 4.93 33.21 2.37
N LYS A 283 5.50 33.24 3.58
CA LYS A 283 6.71 32.48 3.91
C LYS A 283 6.47 30.97 3.81
N ALA A 284 5.35 30.48 4.32
CA ALA A 284 5.01 29.06 4.24
C ALA A 284 4.70 28.60 2.81
N VAL A 285 4.05 29.46 2.00
CA VAL A 285 3.83 29.23 0.56
C VAL A 285 5.15 29.09 -0.17
N SER A 286 6.07 30.04 0.02
CA SER A 286 7.39 30.03 -0.63
C SER A 286 8.20 28.81 -0.21
N GLU A 287 8.12 28.42 1.06
CA GLU A 287 8.78 27.21 1.55
C GLU A 287 8.21 25.95 0.89
N ALA A 288 6.88 25.81 0.80
CA ALA A 288 6.26 24.67 0.14
C ALA A 288 6.63 24.55 -1.34
N GLU A 289 6.75 25.67 -2.06
CA GLU A 289 7.19 25.67 -3.46
C GLU A 289 8.67 25.27 -3.58
N SER A 290 9.53 25.82 -2.71
CA SER A 290 10.96 25.50 -2.68
C SER A 290 11.24 24.03 -2.38
N MET A 291 10.30 23.32 -1.76
CA MET A 291 10.42 21.88 -1.53
C MET A 291 10.48 21.07 -2.83
N PHE A 292 10.03 21.64 -3.95
CA PHE A 292 9.91 20.99 -5.25
C PHE A 292 10.73 21.68 -6.35
N ASP A 293 11.62 22.62 -6.00
CA ASP A 293 12.29 23.50 -6.98
C ASP A 293 13.54 22.91 -7.66
N ASP A 294 13.80 21.60 -7.56
CA ASP A 294 14.88 20.94 -8.32
C ASP A 294 14.46 20.61 -9.76
#